data_AF-A0A351FBJ2-F1
#
_entry.id   AF-A0A351FBJ2-F1
#
_cell.length_a   1.000
_cell.length_b   1.000
_cell.length_c   1.000
_cell.angle_alpha   90.00
_cell.angle_beta   90.00
_cell.angle_gamma   90.00
#
_symmetry.space_group_name_H-M   'P 1'
#
loop_
_entity.id
_entity.type
_entity.pdbx_description
1 polymer ?
#
loop_
_entity_poly.entity_id
_entity_poly.type
_entity_poly.pdbx_seq_one_letter_code
_entity_poly.pdbx_strand_id
1 'polypeptide(L)'
;MRVFFIGICGTAMGNAAVLLKKRGHEVAGSDAGVYPPMSDVLSQAGITLFEGFSAKELREWNPDRVVVGNAVSRGNAQVEDLLGARDLPFTSLPQMIGEDLIARRVSVVVAGTHGKTTTT
;
A
#
# COMPACT_ATOMS: atom_id res chain seq x y z
N MET A 1 2.14 3.04 13.82
CA MET A 1 0.93 2.36 13.31
C MET A 1 1.34 1.23 12.38
N ARG A 2 0.54 0.19 12.32
CA ARG A 2 0.68 -0.99 11.48
C ARG A 2 -0.20 -0.80 10.24
N VAL A 3 0.41 -0.56 9.10
CA VAL A 3 -0.27 -0.29 7.83
C VAL A 3 -0.10 -1.47 6.88
N PHE A 4 -1.21 -2.03 6.42
CA PHE A 4 -1.20 -3.14 5.47
C PHE A 4 -1.59 -2.67 4.07
N PHE A 5 -0.81 -3.02 3.04
CA PHE A 5 -1.11 -2.70 1.65
C PHE A 5 -1.64 -3.92 0.91
N ILE A 6 -2.78 -3.80 0.24
CA ILE A 6 -3.29 -4.82 -0.69
C ILE A 6 -2.89 -4.40 -2.11
N GLY A 7 -2.09 -5.23 -2.79
CA GLY A 7 -1.46 -4.90 -4.07
C GLY A 7 -0.15 -4.12 -3.90
N ILE A 8 0.70 -4.52 -2.96
CA ILE A 8 1.89 -3.78 -2.53
C ILE A 8 3.02 -3.76 -3.58
N CYS A 9 3.10 -4.75 -4.48
CA CYS A 9 4.17 -4.86 -5.47
C CYS A 9 3.99 -3.90 -6.67
N GLY A 10 2.88 -3.16 -6.76
CA GLY A 10 2.71 -2.10 -7.74
C GLY A 10 3.70 -0.94 -7.53
N THR A 11 4.25 -0.36 -8.60
CA THR A 11 5.32 0.66 -8.51
C THR A 11 5.00 1.83 -7.58
N ALA A 12 3.78 2.38 -7.66
CA ALA A 12 3.37 3.48 -6.79
C ALA A 12 3.10 3.00 -5.35
N MET A 13 2.48 1.83 -5.20
CA MET A 13 2.14 1.23 -3.91
C MET A 13 3.40 0.91 -3.11
N GLY A 14 4.35 0.20 -3.71
CA GLY A 14 5.57 -0.24 -3.06
C GLY A 14 6.45 0.93 -2.63
N ASN A 15 6.63 1.95 -3.49
CA ASN A 15 7.38 3.15 -3.13
C ASN A 15 6.70 3.93 -1.98
N ALA A 16 5.37 3.98 -1.95
CA ALA A 16 4.63 4.62 -0.86
C ALA A 16 4.77 3.82 0.45
N ALA A 17 4.74 2.49 0.38
CA ALA A 17 4.97 1.60 1.52
C ALA A 17 6.38 1.78 2.11
N VAL A 18 7.42 1.85 1.27
CA VAL A 18 8.79 2.17 1.69
C VAL A 18 8.86 3.54 2.38
N LEU A 19 8.16 4.55 1.85
CA LEU A 19 8.16 5.88 2.45
C LEU A 19 7.47 5.89 3.83
N LEU A 20 6.35 5.16 4.00
CA LEU A 20 5.73 5.00 5.33
C LEU A 20 6.64 4.25 6.29
N LYS A 21 7.30 3.18 5.85
CA LYS A 21 8.27 2.43 6.66
C LYS A 21 9.39 3.35 7.16
N LYS A 22 9.95 4.21 6.28
CA LYS A 22 10.97 5.21 6.64
C LYS A 22 10.48 6.27 7.63
N ARG A 23 9.16 6.48 7.75
CA ARG A 23 8.55 7.37 8.74
C ARG A 23 8.23 6.70 10.08
N GLY A 24 8.68 5.46 10.27
CA GLY A 24 8.54 4.72 11.53
C GLY A 24 7.24 3.92 11.64
N HIS A 25 6.48 3.76 10.55
CA HIS A 25 5.34 2.86 10.53
C HIS A 25 5.82 1.40 10.38
N GLU A 26 5.10 0.47 10.98
CA GLU A 26 5.21 -0.94 10.62
C GLU A 26 4.39 -1.16 9.35
N VAL A 27 5.00 -1.79 8.34
CA VAL A 27 4.37 -1.94 7.04
C VAL A 27 4.51 -3.39 6.58
N ALA A 28 3.40 -3.93 6.09
CA ALA A 28 3.35 -5.19 5.38
C ALA A 28 2.40 -5.08 4.19
N GLY A 29 2.38 -6.08 3.33
CA GLY A 29 1.36 -6.14 2.29
C GLY A 29 1.31 -7.44 1.53
N SER A 30 0.24 -7.58 0.76
CA SER A 30 -0.03 -8.72 -0.10
C SER A 30 0.02 -8.32 -1.57
N ASP A 31 0.35 -9.28 -2.42
CA ASP A 31 0.17 -9.14 -3.87
C ASP A 31 -0.08 -10.51 -4.52
N ALA A 32 -0.68 -10.50 -5.72
CA ALA A 32 -0.90 -11.72 -6.49
C ALA A 32 0.42 -12.38 -6.90
N GLY A 33 1.49 -11.59 -7.07
CA GLY A 33 2.83 -12.07 -7.33
C GLY A 33 3.86 -11.27 -6.54
N VAL A 34 4.74 -11.97 -5.83
CA VAL A 34 5.85 -11.38 -5.09
C VAL A 34 7.15 -11.75 -5.79
N TYR A 35 7.57 -10.92 -6.73
CA TYR A 35 8.77 -11.16 -7.54
C TYR A 35 9.58 -9.87 -7.79
N PRO A 36 10.87 -9.98 -8.15
CA PRO A 36 11.71 -8.80 -8.40
C PRO A 36 11.23 -7.95 -9.59
N PRO A 37 11.50 -6.64 -9.61
CA PRO A 37 12.40 -5.91 -8.72
C PRO A 37 11.72 -5.36 -7.45
N MET A 38 10.38 -5.27 -7.42
CA MET A 38 9.71 -4.58 -6.32
C MET A 38 9.77 -5.37 -5.00
N SER A 39 9.68 -6.69 -5.04
CA SER A 39 9.84 -7.52 -3.83
C SER A 39 11.20 -7.35 -3.16
N ASP A 40 12.29 -7.21 -3.94
CA ASP A 40 13.63 -6.94 -3.41
C ASP A 40 13.68 -5.58 -2.72
N VAL A 41 13.15 -4.54 -3.36
CA VAL A 41 13.07 -3.18 -2.81
C VAL A 41 12.32 -3.17 -1.47
N LEU A 42 11.17 -3.85 -1.42
CA LEU A 42 10.34 -3.95 -0.22
C LEU A 42 11.03 -4.76 0.88
N SER A 43 11.62 -5.89 0.54
CA SER A 43 12.35 -6.75 1.49
C SER A 43 13.56 -6.04 2.08
N GLN A 44 14.33 -5.32 1.26
CA GLN A 44 15.46 -4.49 1.72
C GLN A 44 15.03 -3.35 2.64
N ALA A 45 13.81 -2.83 2.47
CA ALA A 45 13.21 -1.86 3.39
C ALA A 45 12.67 -2.50 4.69
N GLY A 46 12.75 -3.83 4.85
CA GLY A 46 12.24 -4.55 6.01
C GLY A 46 10.70 -4.60 6.06
N ILE A 47 10.06 -4.66 4.90
CA ILE A 47 8.60 -4.79 4.75
C ILE A 47 8.25 -6.26 4.61
N THR A 48 7.28 -6.75 5.39
CA THR A 48 6.79 -8.12 5.31
C THR A 48 5.88 -8.26 4.09
N LEU A 49 6.12 -9.28 3.27
CA LEU A 49 5.35 -9.57 2.06
C LEU A 49 4.60 -10.88 2.20
N PHE A 50 3.36 -10.88 1.73
CA PHE A 50 2.48 -12.04 1.65
C PHE A 50 2.13 -12.30 0.17
N GLU A 51 2.24 -13.55 -0.26
CA GLU A 51 1.84 -13.93 -1.62
C GLU A 51 0.39 -14.42 -1.66
N GLY A 52 -0.38 -13.89 -2.61
CA GLY A 52 -1.82 -14.06 -2.65
C GLY A 52 -2.55 -13.13 -1.68
N PHE A 53 -3.87 -13.30 -1.56
CA PHE A 53 -4.74 -12.39 -0.81
C PHE A 53 -5.48 -13.13 0.31
N SER A 54 -4.74 -13.70 1.26
CA SER A 54 -5.34 -14.39 2.41
C SER A 54 -5.95 -13.39 3.41
N ALA A 55 -7.25 -13.52 3.68
CA ALA A 55 -7.90 -12.77 4.74
C ALA A 55 -7.33 -13.13 6.13
N LYS A 56 -6.93 -14.40 6.31
CA LYS A 56 -6.31 -14.87 7.56
C LYS A 56 -4.99 -14.14 7.82
N GLU A 57 -4.11 -14.04 6.83
CA GLU A 57 -2.82 -13.35 6.98
C GLU A 57 -3.00 -11.87 7.28
N LEU A 58 -3.97 -11.22 6.62
CA LEU A 58 -4.33 -9.83 6.91
C LEU A 58 -4.74 -9.68 8.39
N ARG A 59 -5.59 -10.56 8.91
CA ARG A 59 -6.09 -10.49 10.29
C ARG A 59 -5.04 -10.86 11.33
N GLU A 60 -4.24 -11.90 11.08
CA GLU A 60 -3.14 -12.29 11.97
C GLU A 60 -2.07 -11.21 12.04
N TRP A 61 -1.82 -10.53 10.91
CA TRP A 61 -0.97 -9.35 10.93
C TRP A 61 -1.59 -8.19 11.70
N ASN A 62 -2.89 -8.16 12.00
CA ASN A 62 -3.57 -7.19 12.87
C ASN A 62 -3.20 -5.70 12.57
N PRO A 63 -3.52 -5.20 11.36
CA PRO A 63 -3.27 -3.81 10.98
C PRO A 63 -4.15 -2.80 11.73
N ASP A 64 -3.63 -1.59 11.91
CA ASP A 64 -4.41 -0.43 12.35
C ASP A 64 -5.17 0.23 11.18
N ARG A 65 -4.67 0.06 9.94
CA ARG A 65 -5.23 0.66 8.72
C ARG A 65 -4.82 -0.16 7.49
N VAL A 66 -5.72 -0.27 6.50
CA VAL A 66 -5.44 -0.90 5.21
C VAL A 66 -5.40 0.13 4.07
N VAL A 67 -4.42 0.02 3.17
CA VAL A 67 -4.35 0.78 1.91
C VAL A 67 -4.67 -0.17 0.76
N VAL A 68 -5.74 0.13 0.03
CA VAL A 68 -6.21 -0.72 -1.07
C VAL A 68 -5.71 -0.18 -2.41
N GLY A 69 -4.95 -1.00 -3.12
CA GLY A 69 -4.49 -0.72 -4.48
C GLY A 69 -5.63 -0.80 -5.50
N ASN A 70 -5.49 -0.11 -6.64
CA ASN A 70 -6.52 -0.10 -7.68
C ASN A 70 -6.63 -1.40 -8.48
N ALA A 71 -5.65 -2.30 -8.38
CA ALA A 71 -5.61 -3.57 -9.09
C ALA A 71 -6.50 -4.64 -8.45
N VAL A 72 -7.05 -4.39 -7.26
CA VAL A 72 -7.94 -5.32 -6.54
C VAL A 72 -9.36 -4.77 -6.48
N SER A 73 -10.34 -5.67 -6.53
CA SER A 73 -11.77 -5.37 -6.52
C SER A 73 -12.55 -6.42 -5.72
N ARG A 74 -13.88 -6.28 -5.67
CA ARG A 74 -14.80 -7.25 -5.04
C ARG A 74 -14.54 -8.68 -5.58
N GLY A 75 -14.72 -9.67 -4.71
CA GLY A 75 -14.35 -11.06 -4.96
C GLY A 75 -12.91 -11.41 -4.55
N ASN A 76 -12.05 -10.43 -4.27
CA ASN A 76 -10.78 -10.64 -3.57
C ASN A 76 -11.04 -10.93 -2.08
N ALA A 77 -10.47 -12.00 -1.54
CA ALA A 77 -10.78 -12.44 -0.17
C ALA A 77 -10.42 -11.41 0.91
N GLN A 78 -9.30 -10.67 0.78
CA GLN A 78 -8.96 -9.60 1.72
C GLN A 78 -9.90 -8.39 1.59
N VAL A 79 -10.32 -8.05 0.37
CA VAL A 79 -11.27 -6.95 0.14
C VAL A 79 -12.66 -7.29 0.68
N GLU A 80 -13.14 -8.52 0.46
CA GLU A 80 -14.44 -8.96 1.02
C GLU A 80 -14.42 -8.98 2.54
N ASP A 81 -13.34 -9.48 3.15
CA ASP A 81 -13.16 -9.47 4.60
C ASP A 81 -13.12 -8.04 5.17
N LEU A 82 -12.39 -7.14 4.51
CA LEU A 82 -12.30 -5.73 4.88
C LEU A 82 -13.64 -5.00 4.79
N LEU A 83 -14.44 -5.27 3.75
CA LEU A 83 -15.76 -4.68 3.58
C LEU A 83 -16.82 -5.30 4.52
N GLY A 84 -16.65 -6.57 4.87
CA GLY A 84 -17.52 -7.29 5.79
C GLY A 84 -17.32 -6.87 7.24
N ALA A 85 -16.08 -6.53 7.61
CA ALA A 85 -15.78 -6.08 8.96
C ALA A 85 -15.85 -4.57 9.09
N ARG A 86 -16.44 -4.11 10.19
CA ARG A 86 -16.65 -2.67 10.45
C ARG A 86 -15.57 -2.05 11.32
N ASP A 87 -14.59 -2.84 11.75
CA ASP A 87 -13.59 -2.49 12.75
C ASP A 87 -12.24 -2.05 12.14
N LEU A 88 -11.98 -2.39 10.88
CA LEU A 88 -10.70 -2.12 10.23
C LEU A 88 -10.83 -0.97 9.21
N PRO A 89 -10.33 0.24 9.53
CA PRO A 89 -10.40 1.36 8.60
C PRO A 89 -9.51 1.12 7.38
N PHE A 90 -9.98 1.56 6.22
CA PHE A 90 -9.23 1.48 4.98
C PHE A 90 -9.29 2.77 4.17
N THR A 91 -8.31 2.94 3.28
CA THR A 91 -8.18 4.10 2.42
C THR A 91 -7.58 3.72 1.07
N SER A 92 -7.63 4.65 0.12
CA SER A 92 -6.97 4.51 -1.17
C SER A 92 -5.53 5.05 -1.12
N LEU A 93 -4.68 4.59 -2.04
CA LEU A 93 -3.30 5.12 -2.16
C LEU A 93 -3.25 6.66 -2.30
N PRO A 94 -4.03 7.31 -3.19
CA PRO A 94 -3.97 8.77 -3.33
C PRO A 94 -4.39 9.51 -2.06
N GLN A 95 -5.42 9.01 -1.36
CA GLN A 95 -5.88 9.62 -0.11
C GLN A 95 -4.82 9.50 0.99
N MET A 96 -4.19 8.33 1.14
CA MET A 96 -3.06 8.14 2.07
C MET A 96 -1.89 9.07 1.74
N ILE A 97 -1.52 9.20 0.47
CA ILE A 97 -0.47 10.15 0.05
C ILE A 97 -0.85 11.58 0.48
N GLY A 98 -2.10 11.98 0.24
CA GLY A 98 -2.64 13.27 0.64
C GLY A 98 -2.50 13.51 2.14
N GLU A 99 -3.09 12.62 2.96
CA GLU A 99 -3.18 12.73 4.42
C GLU A 99 -1.83 12.58 5.10
N ASP A 100 -1.10 11.51 4.79
CA ASP A 100 0.08 11.11 5.53
C ASP A 100 1.33 11.72 4.94
N LEU A 101 1.46 11.83 3.60
CA LEU A 101 2.73 12.16 2.96
C LEU A 101 2.92 13.66 2.67
N ILE A 102 1.93 14.31 2.06
CA ILE A 102 2.07 15.68 1.54
C ILE A 102 1.29 16.74 2.32
N ALA A 103 0.30 16.39 3.15
CA ALA A 103 -0.56 17.36 3.86
C ALA A 103 0.21 18.45 4.63
N ARG A 104 1.40 18.13 5.14
CA ARG A 104 2.24 19.03 5.96
C ARG A 104 3.54 19.41 5.28
N ARG A 105 3.62 19.31 3.96
CA ARG A 105 4.83 19.64 3.18
C ARG A 105 4.50 20.57 2.03
N VAL A 106 5.46 21.40 1.65
CA VAL A 106 5.40 22.12 0.37
C VAL A 106 5.55 21.08 -0.73
N SER A 107 4.48 20.85 -1.48
CA SER A 107 4.42 19.86 -2.57
C SER A 107 4.40 20.54 -3.93
N VAL A 108 5.21 20.05 -4.85
CA VAL A 108 5.11 20.38 -6.28
C VAL A 108 4.38 19.22 -6.96
N VAL A 109 3.23 19.51 -7.57
CA VAL A 109 2.41 18.50 -8.26
C VAL A 109 2.51 18.73 -9.76
N VAL A 110 3.07 17.75 -10.48
CA VAL A 110 3.18 17.77 -11.94
C VAL A 110 1.99 17.01 -12.54
N ALA A 111 1.11 17.72 -13.25
CA ALA A 111 -0.06 17.16 -13.94
C ALA A 111 0.07 17.28 -15.46
N GLY A 112 -0.64 16.43 -16.20
CA GLY A 112 -0.65 16.45 -17.67
C GLY A 112 -0.88 15.07 -18.27
N THR A 113 -1.24 15.00 -19.55
CA THR A 113 -1.41 13.71 -20.25
C THR A 113 -0.06 13.07 -20.58
N HIS A 114 0.93 13.87 -20.95
CA HIS A 114 2.28 13.44 -21.35
C HIS A 114 3.36 14.15 -20.51
N GLY A 115 4.61 13.68 -20.56
CA GLY A 115 5.78 14.37 -19.99
C GLY A 115 5.93 14.35 -18.46
N LYS A 116 4.90 13.98 -17.69
CA LYS A 116 4.91 13.98 -16.20
C LYS A 116 6.18 13.39 -15.58
N THR A 117 6.51 12.14 -15.93
CA THR A 117 7.66 11.43 -15.36
C THR A 117 9.01 11.99 -15.82
N THR A 118 9.06 12.66 -16.97
CA THR A 118 10.29 13.32 -17.45
C THR A 118 10.50 14.67 -16.76
N THR A 119 9.41 15.35 -16.42
CA THR A 119 9.44 16.65 -15.72
C THR A 119 9.70 16.50 -14.21
N THR A 120 9.34 15.35 -13.62
CA THR A 120 9.50 15.07 -12.17
C THR A 120 10.87 14.47 -11.89
#